data_AF-A0A1I8BVR0-F1
#
_entry.id   AF-A0A1I8BVR0-F1
#
_cell.length_a   1.000
_cell.length_b   1.000
_cell.length_c   1.000
_cell.angle_alpha   90.00
_cell.angle_beta   90.00
_cell.angle_gamma   90.00
#
_symmetry.space_group_name_H-M   'P 1'
#
loop_
_entity.id
_entity.type
_entity.pdbx_description
1 polymer ?
#
loop_
_entity_poly.entity_id
_entity_poly.type
_entity_poly.pdbx_seq_one_letter_code
_entity_poly.pdbx_strand_id
1 'polypeptide(L)'
;MTMAIRIKDDSHEQMLNRDSRPPLMETKAQLLEREEIIHYFETLIDLIRKARISQKKVLIHSLRGRNRAPAFVAAYLMHCNRVTRVRAINKITKMV
;
A
#
# COMPACT_ATOMS: atom_id res chain seq x y z
N MET A 1 45.01 34.20 34.05
CA MET A 1 44.73 32.75 34.17
C MET A 1 43.44 32.48 33.41
N THR A 2 43.52 31.86 32.23
CA THR A 2 42.38 31.65 31.33
C THR A 2 42.04 30.16 31.33
N MET A 3 40.82 29.81 31.73
CA MET A 3 40.34 28.41 31.74
C MET A 3 39.88 28.02 30.33
N ALA A 4 40.55 27.03 29.72
CA ALA A 4 40.10 26.42 28.47
C ALA A 4 39.07 25.33 28.78
N ILE A 5 37.80 25.60 28.49
CA ILE A 5 36.73 24.60 28.54
C ILE A 5 36.82 23.78 27.24
N ARG A 6 37.28 22.53 27.33
CA ARG A 6 37.18 21.55 26.24
C ARG A 6 35.74 21.04 26.19
N ILE A 7 34.97 21.50 25.20
CA ILE A 7 33.69 20.90 24.84
C ILE A 7 34.01 19.56 24.16
N LYS A 8 33.52 18.46 24.74
CA LYS A 8 33.66 17.12 24.19
C LYS A 8 32.59 16.97 23.10
N ASP A 9 33.02 16.74 21.87
CA ASP A 9 32.13 16.50 20.72
C ASP A 9 31.46 15.12 20.86
N ASP A 10 30.32 15.08 21.57
CA ASP A 10 29.47 13.89 21.74
C ASP A 10 28.64 13.56 20.46
N SER A 11 28.89 14.28 19.36
CA SER A 11 28.17 14.17 18.10
C SER A 11 28.56 12.93 17.28
N HIS A 12 29.78 12.40 17.46
CA HIS A 12 30.25 11.22 16.74
C HIS A 12 29.82 9.88 17.36
N GLU A 13 29.65 9.80 18.69
CA GLU A 13 29.18 8.57 19.35
C GLU A 13 27.69 8.29 19.10
N GLN A 14 26.89 9.31 18.78
CA GLN A 14 25.46 9.15 18.47
C GLN A 14 25.17 8.60 17.07
N MET A 15 26.16 8.52 16.18
CA MET A 15 25.95 8.01 14.82
C MET A 15 26.10 6.49 14.69
N LEU A 16 26.69 5.80 15.67
CA LEU A 16 26.98 4.36 15.58
C LEU A 16 25.87 3.45 16.14
N ASN A 17 24.76 4.00 16.64
CA ASN A 17 23.72 3.24 17.36
C ASN A 17 22.34 3.28 16.67
N ARG A 18 22.31 3.41 15.33
CA ARG A 18 21.05 3.42 14.56
C ARG A 18 20.55 2.03 14.16
N ASP A 19 21.40 1.00 14.22
CA ASP A 19 21.07 -0.36 13.76
C ASP A 19 20.60 -1.32 14.87
N SER A 20 20.40 -0.82 16.09
CA SER A 20 20.03 -1.60 17.28
C SER A 20 18.70 -1.13 17.86
N ARG A 21 17.77 -0.65 17.01
CA ARG A 21 16.38 -0.51 17.43
C ARG A 21 15.75 -1.91 17.35
N PRO A 22 15.28 -2.51 18.48
CA PRO A 22 14.54 -3.77 18.41
C PRO A 22 13.39 -3.58 17.42
N PRO A 23 13.04 -4.60 16.60
CA PRO A 23 11.97 -4.45 15.64
C PRO A 23 10.72 -4.05 16.43
N LEU A 24 10.26 -2.82 16.20
CA LEU A 24 8.99 -2.35 16.74
C LEU A 24 7.99 -3.42 16.30
N MET A 25 7.39 -4.17 17.23
CA MET A 25 6.47 -5.26 16.89
C MET A 25 5.53 -4.74 15.80
N GLU A 26 5.75 -5.23 14.57
CA GLU A 26 4.98 -4.76 13.42
C GLU A 26 3.53 -5.08 13.76
N THR A 27 2.69 -4.04 13.78
CA THR A 27 1.27 -4.23 14.04
C THR A 27 0.72 -5.22 12.99
N LYS A 28 -0.29 -6.03 13.32
CA LYS A 28 -0.95 -6.90 12.33
C LYS A 28 -1.32 -6.16 11.05
N ALA A 29 -1.60 -4.86 11.13
CA ALA A 29 -1.84 -4.00 9.98
C ALA A 29 -0.61 -3.82 9.07
N GLN A 30 0.58 -3.65 9.63
CA GLN A 30 1.85 -3.57 8.89
C GLN A 30 2.27 -4.92 8.28
N LEU A 31 2.01 -6.03 9.00
CA LEU A 31 2.18 -7.38 8.44
C LEU A 31 1.22 -7.65 7.28
N LEU A 32 -0.02 -7.17 7.37
CA LEU A 32 -1.00 -7.20 6.28
C LEU A 32 -0.64 -6.26 5.12
N GLU A 33 0.15 -5.21 5.35
CA GLU A 33 0.72 -4.38 4.27
C GLU A 33 1.83 -5.10 3.50
N ARG A 34 2.52 -6.07 4.12
CA ARG A 34 3.47 -6.98 3.44
C ARG A 34 2.79 -8.09 2.63
N GLU A 35 1.54 -8.44 2.92
CA GLU A 35 0.76 -9.28 2.00
C GLU A 35 0.49 -8.47 0.73
N GLU A 36 1.36 -8.62 -0.26
CA GLU A 36 1.31 -7.87 -1.50
C GLU A 36 -0.03 -8.08 -2.20
N ILE A 37 -0.93 -7.09 -2.07
CA ILE A 37 -2.27 -7.02 -2.68
C ILE A 37 -2.26 -7.34 -4.19
N ILE A 38 -1.11 -7.16 -4.83
CA ILE A 38 -0.82 -7.46 -6.23
C ILE A 38 -1.09 -8.93 -6.55
N HIS A 39 -0.77 -9.87 -5.66
CA HIS A 39 -0.99 -11.30 -5.88
C HIS A 39 -2.47 -11.66 -6.05
N TYR A 40 -3.39 -10.84 -5.53
CA TYR A 40 -4.82 -11.05 -5.63
C TYR A 40 -5.44 -10.43 -6.89
N PHE A 41 -4.69 -9.69 -7.70
CA PHE A 41 -5.23 -9.02 -8.89
C PHE A 41 -5.72 -10.04 -9.93
N GLU A 42 -4.93 -11.06 -10.24
CA GLU A 42 -5.34 -12.10 -11.18
C GLU A 42 -6.53 -12.90 -10.64
N THR A 43 -6.56 -13.21 -9.34
CA THR A 43 -7.69 -13.87 -8.70
C THR A 43 -8.99 -13.06 -8.82
N LEU A 44 -8.92 -11.74 -8.65
CA LEU A 44 -10.08 -10.86 -8.83
C LEU A 44 -10.55 -10.86 -10.29
N ILE A 45 -9.62 -10.77 -11.25
CA ILE A 45 -9.96 -10.77 -12.68
C ILE A 45 -10.71 -12.06 -13.03
N ASP A 46 -10.22 -13.20 -12.54
CA ASP A 46 -10.87 -14.49 -12.72
C ASP A 46 -12.24 -14.58 -12.06
N LEU A 47 -12.40 -14.02 -10.86
CA LEU A 47 -13.70 -13.93 -10.18
C LEU A 47 -14.71 -13.14 -11.01
N ILE A 48 -14.30 -11.96 -11.51
CA ILE A 48 -15.17 -11.11 -12.35
C ILE A 48 -15.53 -11.82 -13.65
N ARG A 49 -14.56 -12.50 -14.28
CA ARG A 49 -14.78 -13.29 -15.50
C ARG A 49 -15.79 -14.41 -15.28
N LYS A 50 -15.64 -15.19 -14.20
CA LYS A 50 -16.59 -16.25 -13.82
C LYS A 50 -17.98 -15.69 -13.51
N ALA A 51 -18.06 -14.60 -12.75
CA ALA A 51 -19.34 -13.95 -12.46
C ALA A 51 -20.06 -13.48 -13.73
N ARG A 52 -19.32 -12.95 -14.71
CA ARG A 52 -19.87 -12.54 -16.01
C ARG A 52 -20.43 -13.71 -16.81
N ILE A 53 -19.72 -14.85 -16.86
CA ILE A 53 -20.22 -16.08 -17.51
C ILE A 53 -21.53 -16.53 -16.85
N SER A 54 -21.61 -16.45 -15.53
CA SER A 54 -22.82 -16.81 -14.76
C SER A 54 -23.90 -15.70 -14.71
N GLN A 55 -23.78 -14.61 -15.48
CA GLN A 55 -24.70 -13.46 -15.46
C GLN A 55 -24.92 -12.84 -14.06
N LYS A 56 -23.89 -12.91 -13.19
CA LYS A 56 -23.88 -12.34 -11.84
C LYS A 56 -23.06 -11.05 -11.79
N LYS A 57 -23.23 -10.30 -10.69
CA LYS A 57 -22.47 -9.08 -10.40
C LYS A 57 -21.51 -9.32 -9.24
N VAL A 58 -20.37 -8.65 -9.25
CA VAL A 58 -19.37 -8.67 -8.18
C VAL A 58 -19.38 -7.32 -7.49
N LEU A 59 -19.60 -7.31 -6.17
CA LEU A 59 -19.40 -6.15 -5.33
C LEU A 59 -17.99 -6.20 -4.74
N ILE A 60 -17.17 -5.21 -5.06
CA ILE A 60 -15.82 -5.06 -4.47
C ILE A 60 -15.91 -4.02 -3.37
N HIS A 61 -15.62 -4.41 -2.13
CA HIS A 61 -15.63 -3.50 -0.99
C HIS A 61 -14.39 -3.68 -0.12
N SER A 62 -14.13 -2.68 0.72
CA SER A 62 -13.11 -2.72 1.77
C SER A 62 -13.63 -1.90 2.95
N LEU A 63 -13.02 -2.01 4.13
CA LEU A 63 -13.53 -1.40 5.38
C LEU A 63 -14.06 0.03 5.23
N ARG A 64 -13.37 0.88 4.46
CA ARG A 64 -13.78 2.28 4.19
C ARG A 64 -14.06 2.58 2.71
N GLY A 65 -13.90 1.61 1.82
CA GLY A 65 -14.10 1.82 0.38
C GLY A 65 -13.13 2.79 -0.33
N ARG A 66 -12.10 3.34 0.34
CA ARG A 66 -11.29 4.45 -0.18
C ARG A 66 -9.87 4.09 -0.67
N ASN A 67 -9.34 2.92 -0.32
CA ASN A 67 -7.97 2.53 -0.68
C ASN A 67 -7.94 1.18 -1.44
N ARG A 68 -8.15 0.05 -0.73
CA ARG A 68 -8.04 -1.29 -1.32
C ARG A 68 -9.07 -1.56 -2.43
N ALA A 69 -10.35 -1.29 -2.16
CA ALA A 69 -11.41 -1.52 -3.16
C ALA A 69 -11.18 -0.73 -4.47
N PRO A 70 -10.92 0.60 -4.46
CA PRO A 70 -10.64 1.32 -5.68
C PRO A 70 -9.31 0.91 -6.34
N ALA A 71 -8.31 0.45 -5.59
CA ALA A 71 -7.08 -0.11 -6.18
C ALA A 71 -7.37 -1.36 -7.05
N PHE A 72 -8.19 -2.28 -6.53
CA PHE A 72 -8.64 -3.46 -7.28
C PHE A 72 -9.47 -3.11 -8.52
N VAL A 73 -10.39 -2.15 -8.40
CA VAL A 73 -11.18 -1.66 -9.55
C VAL A 73 -10.26 -1.02 -10.60
N ALA A 74 -9.25 -0.25 -10.18
CA ALA A 74 -8.28 0.34 -11.08
C ALA A 74 -7.46 -0.73 -11.81
N ALA A 75 -6.98 -1.75 -11.09
CA ALA A 75 -6.25 -2.87 -11.68
C ALA A 75 -7.09 -3.57 -12.77
N TYR A 76 -8.35 -3.87 -12.49
CA TYR A 76 -9.28 -4.44 -13.46
C TYR A 76 -9.45 -3.55 -14.71
N LEU A 77 -9.68 -2.24 -14.52
CA LEU A 77 -9.83 -1.31 -15.65
C LEU A 77 -8.56 -1.24 -16.49
N MET A 78 -7.39 -1.21 -15.87
CA MET A 78 -6.12 -1.19 -16.58
C MET A 78 -5.88 -2.49 -17.36
N HIS A 79 -6.15 -3.65 -16.74
CA HIS A 79 -5.91 -4.96 -17.35
C HIS A 79 -6.95 -5.31 -18.43
N CYS A 80 -8.24 -5.27 -18.09
CA CYS A 80 -9.32 -5.74 -18.96
C CYS A 80 -9.80 -4.67 -19.95
N ASN A 81 -9.89 -3.40 -19.53
CA ASN A 81 -10.33 -2.32 -20.40
C ASN A 81 -9.17 -1.59 -21.10
N ARG A 82 -7.92 -2.01 -20.85
CA ARG A 82 -6.70 -1.46 -21.46
C ARG A 82 -6.60 0.07 -21.35
N VAL A 83 -7.06 0.65 -20.23
CA VAL A 83 -6.95 2.08 -19.98
C VAL A 83 -5.71 2.41 -19.14
N THR A 84 -5.18 3.63 -19.28
CA THR A 84 -4.08 4.09 -18.43
C THR A 84 -4.52 4.24 -16.97
N ARG A 85 -3.57 4.19 -16.04
CA ARG A 85 -3.82 4.45 -14.60
C ARG A 85 -4.59 5.74 -14.38
N VAL A 86 -4.19 6.84 -15.02
CA VAL A 86 -4.87 8.15 -14.89
C VAL A 86 -6.33 8.05 -15.32
N ARG A 87 -6.62 7.38 -16.44
CA ARG A 87 -8.00 7.17 -16.91
C ARG A 87 -8.79 6.26 -15.97
N ALA A 88 -8.17 5.22 -15.42
CA ALA A 88 -8.82 4.33 -14.45
C ALA A 88 -9.22 5.07 -13.18
N ILE A 89 -8.29 5.84 -12.59
CA ILE A 89 -8.55 6.65 -11.40
C ILE A 89 -9.64 7.70 -11.68
N ASN A 90 -9.55 8.42 -12.79
CA ASN A 90 -10.57 9.40 -13.15
C ASN A 90 -11.97 8.77 -13.33
N LYS A 91 -12.07 7.53 -13.83
CA LYS A 91 -13.34 6.81 -13.90
C LYS A 91 -13.87 6.49 -12.51
N ILE A 92 -13.03 5.97 -11.62
CA ILE A 92 -13.40 5.58 -10.26
C ILE A 92 -13.86 6.79 -9.45
N THR A 93 -13.10 7.89 -9.49
CA THR A 93 -13.43 9.13 -8.75
C THR A 93 -14.76 9.74 -9.20
N LYS A 94 -15.18 9.52 -10.45
CA LYS A 94 -16.49 9.99 -10.95
C LYS A 94 -17.66 9.09 -10.52
N MET A 95 -17.38 7.90 -9.98
CA MET A 95 -18.41 6.92 -9.55
C MET A 95 -18.71 7.01 -8.05
N VAL A 96 -17.91 7.77 -7.30
CA VAL A 96 -18.06 8.05 -5.86
C VAL A 96 -18.58 9.47 -5.71
#